data_AF-A0A7V8ZS45-F1
#
_entry.id   AF-A0A7V8ZS45-F1
#
_cell.length_a   1.000
_cell.length_b   1.000
_cell.length_c   1.000
_cell.angle_alpha   90.00
_cell.angle_beta   90.00
_cell.angle_gamma   90.00
#
_symmetry.space_group_name_H-M   'P 1'
#
loop_
_entity.id
_entity.type
_entity.pdbx_description
1 polymer ?
#
loop_
_entity_poly.entity_id
_entity_poly.type
_entity_poly.pdbx_seq_one_letter_code
_entity_poly.pdbx_strand_id
1 'polypeptide(L)'
;MLYRLMRPLLFRLEAETAHHLTLESLKHAQRLNIFGHAQPMSSPIELMGLQFPNRVGLAAGLDKNGEYIDALAALGFGFIEIGTVTPRPQPGNPKPRLFRIP
;
A
#
# COMPACT_ATOMS: atom_id res chain seq x y z
N MET A 1 -6.20 -3.48 18.11
CA MET A 1 -5.43 -4.39 18.99
C MET A 1 -4.27 -5.07 18.25
N LEU A 2 -4.52 -5.79 17.15
CA LEU A 2 -3.47 -6.47 16.38
C LEU A 2 -2.35 -5.54 15.88
N TYR A 3 -2.69 -4.39 15.31
CA TYR A 3 -1.70 -3.40 14.84
C TYR A 3 -0.72 -2.96 15.93
N ARG A 4 -1.20 -2.81 17.18
CA ARG A 4 -0.36 -2.42 18.33
C ARG A 4 0.68 -3.47 18.68
N LEU A 5 0.41 -4.75 18.38
CA LEU A 5 1.34 -5.86 18.54
C LEU A 5 2.28 -6.00 17.33
N MET A 6 1.76 -5.81 16.11
CA MET A 6 2.55 -5.94 14.89
C MET A 6 3.54 -4.80 14.70
N ARG A 7 3.17 -3.55 15.03
CA ARG A 7 4.02 -2.36 14.84
C ARG A 7 5.42 -2.51 15.49
N PRO A 8 5.57 -2.84 16.79
CA PRO A 8 6.91 -2.98 17.38
C PRO A 8 7.73 -4.11 16.75
N LEU A 9 7.09 -5.19 16.28
CA LEU A 9 7.77 -6.28 15.59
C LEU A 9 8.27 -5.83 14.20
N LEU A 10 7.42 -5.16 13.42
CA LEU A 10 7.80 -4.61 12.12
C LEU A 10 8.89 -3.53 12.23
N PHE A 11 8.90 -2.78 13.33
CA PHE A 11 9.90 -1.73 13.58
C PHE A 11 11.26 -2.28 14.01
N ARG A 12 11.36 -3.58 14.36
CA ARG A 12 12.63 -4.29 14.53
C ARG A 12 13.25 -4.75 13.21
N LEU A 13 12.51 -4.69 12.11
CA LEU A 13 13.00 -5.03 10.78
C LEU A 13 13.51 -3.78 10.05
N GLU A 14 14.52 -3.97 9.21
CA GLU A 14 14.93 -2.99 8.21
C GLU A 14 13.73 -2.46 7.43
N ALA A 15 13.74 -1.16 7.12
CA ALA A 15 12.52 -0.50 6.66
C ALA A 15 11.99 -1.07 5.34
N GLU A 16 12.90 -1.33 4.42
CA GLU A 16 12.58 -1.93 3.11
C GLU A 16 12.13 -3.40 3.26
N THR A 17 12.71 -4.16 4.19
CA THR A 17 12.28 -5.54 4.48
C THR A 17 10.86 -5.58 5.04
N ALA A 18 10.54 -4.75 6.02
CA ALA A 18 9.19 -4.71 6.57
C ALA A 18 8.16 -4.23 5.54
N HIS A 19 8.54 -3.34 4.62
CA HIS A 19 7.69 -2.93 3.50
C HIS A 19 7.34 -4.13 2.59
N HIS A 20 8.34 -4.86 2.09
CA HIS A 20 8.11 -6.03 1.25
C HIS A 20 7.31 -7.13 1.97
N LEU A 21 7.68 -7.44 3.21
CA LEU A 21 6.96 -8.43 4.02
C LEU A 21 5.49 -8.05 4.19
N THR A 22 5.19 -6.77 4.43
CA THR A 22 3.82 -6.29 4.64
C THR A 22 2.99 -6.44 3.37
N LEU A 23 3.52 -6.02 2.21
CA LEU A 23 2.81 -6.10 0.94
C LEU A 23 2.58 -7.56 0.50
N GLU A 24 3.58 -8.42 0.64
CA GLU A 24 3.41 -9.85 0.37
C GLU A 24 2.39 -10.48 1.31
N SER A 25 2.45 -10.18 2.62
CA SER A 25 1.45 -10.68 3.57
C SER A 25 0.03 -10.20 3.20
N LEU A 26 -0.12 -8.94 2.78
CA LEU A 26 -1.39 -8.37 2.35
C LEU A 26 -1.93 -9.09 1.10
N LYS A 27 -1.08 -9.35 0.11
CA LYS A 27 -1.42 -10.09 -1.11
C LYS A 27 -1.95 -11.49 -0.82
N HIS A 28 -1.25 -12.23 0.04
CA HIS A 28 -1.65 -13.57 0.43
C HIS A 28 -2.96 -13.56 1.22
N ALA A 29 -3.08 -12.62 2.17
CA ALA A 29 -4.28 -12.50 2.97
C ALA A 29 -5.51 -12.07 2.15
N GLN A 30 -5.35 -11.25 1.11
CA GLN A 30 -6.43 -10.97 0.15
C GLN A 30 -6.81 -12.22 -0.66
N ARG A 31 -5.83 -12.96 -1.20
CA ARG A 31 -6.08 -14.20 -1.98
C ARG A 31 -6.80 -15.27 -1.17
N LEU A 32 -6.52 -15.33 0.12
CA LEU A 32 -7.13 -16.25 1.07
C LEU A 32 -8.41 -15.70 1.70
N ASN A 33 -8.89 -14.52 1.29
CA ASN A 33 -10.05 -13.83 1.85
C ASN A 33 -10.02 -13.70 3.39
N ILE A 34 -8.82 -13.51 3.96
CA ILE A 34 -8.62 -13.42 5.42
C ILE A 34 -9.26 -12.14 5.97
N PHE A 35 -9.33 -11.09 5.17
CA PHE A 35 -9.99 -9.84 5.52
C PHE A 35 -11.02 -9.45 4.45
N GLY A 36 -12.14 -8.88 4.88
CA GLY A 36 -13.15 -8.32 4.00
C GLY A 36 -12.76 -6.94 3.46
N HIS A 37 -13.61 -6.40 2.59
CA HIS A 37 -13.44 -5.05 2.09
C HIS A 37 -13.77 -4.05 3.19
N ALA A 38 -12.81 -3.17 3.49
CA ALA A 38 -13.09 -2.03 4.34
C ALA A 38 -14.22 -1.21 3.73
N GLN A 39 -15.13 -0.74 4.59
CA GLN A 39 -16.21 0.15 4.19
C GLN A 39 -15.79 1.57 4.59
N PRO A 40 -15.12 2.32 3.69
CA PRO A 40 -14.73 3.68 3.99
C PRO A 40 -15.98 4.54 4.17
N MET A 41 -15.85 5.63 4.93
CA MET A 41 -16.89 6.65 4.96
C MET A 41 -17.09 7.18 3.54
N SER A 42 -18.31 6.99 3.01
CA SER A 42 -18.65 7.47 1.67
C SER A 42 -18.57 8.99 1.63
N SER A 43 -17.73 9.53 0.75
CA SER A 43 -17.57 10.97 0.53
C SER A 43 -17.26 11.21 -0.94
N PRO A 44 -18.20 10.89 -1.84
CA PRO A 44 -17.92 10.84 -3.26
C PRO A 44 -17.59 12.23 -3.83
N ILE A 45 -16.75 12.25 -4.86
CA ILE A 45 -16.41 13.45 -5.60
C ILE A 45 -16.14 13.10 -7.07
N GLU A 46 -16.58 13.97 -7.97
CA GLU A 46 -16.16 13.94 -9.37
C GLU A 46 -15.00 14.90 -9.58
N LEU A 47 -13.92 14.42 -10.19
CA LEU A 47 -12.76 15.24 -10.51
C LEU A 47 -12.16 14.75 -11.84
N MET A 48 -11.91 15.68 -12.76
CA MET A 48 -11.35 15.37 -14.09
C MET A 48 -12.16 14.30 -14.86
N GLY A 49 -13.48 14.23 -14.67
CA GLY A 49 -14.36 13.24 -15.29
C GLY A 49 -14.31 11.84 -14.66
N LEU A 50 -13.62 11.68 -13.53
CA LEU A 50 -13.55 10.44 -12.76
C LEU A 50 -14.40 10.54 -11.49
N GLN A 51 -15.08 9.46 -11.15
CA GLN A 51 -15.84 9.34 -9.90
C GLN A 51 -15.00 8.64 -8.84
N PHE A 52 -14.76 9.32 -7.73
CA PHE A 52 -14.05 8.76 -6.57
C PHE A 52 -15.06 8.47 -5.46
N PRO A 53 -15.10 7.26 -4.86
CA PRO A 53 -16.07 6.92 -3.83
C PRO A 53 -15.79 7.62 -2.48
N ASN A 54 -14.54 8.04 -2.27
CA ASN A 54 -14.10 8.88 -1.17
C ASN A 54 -12.85 9.69 -1.55
N ARG A 55 -12.47 10.63 -0.69
CA ARG A 55 -11.38 11.60 -0.94
C ARG A 55 -10.01 11.15 -0.42
N VAL A 56 -9.87 9.90 0.00
CA VAL A 56 -8.62 9.36 0.56
C VAL A 56 -7.97 8.44 -0.47
N GLY A 57 -6.83 8.88 -1.00
CA GLY A 57 -6.03 8.09 -1.93
C GLY A 57 -4.83 7.44 -1.27
N LEU A 58 -4.35 6.37 -1.90
CA LEU A 58 -3.03 5.84 -1.62
C LEU A 58 -2.01 6.43 -2.61
N ALA A 59 -0.98 7.09 -2.07
CA ALA A 59 0.06 7.75 -2.86
C ALA A 59 1.01 6.77 -3.55
N ALA A 60 1.65 7.25 -4.63
CA ALA A 60 2.72 6.54 -5.31
C ALA A 60 3.90 6.20 -4.39
N GLY A 61 4.71 5.24 -4.85
CA GLY A 61 5.89 4.77 -4.14
C GLY A 61 5.63 3.59 -3.22
N LEU A 62 4.37 3.30 -2.86
CA LEU A 62 4.02 2.08 -2.12
C LEU A 62 4.02 0.86 -3.04
N ASP A 63 3.18 0.85 -4.07
CA ASP A 63 3.13 -0.21 -5.08
C ASP A 63 3.76 0.28 -6.39
N LYS A 64 5.08 0.12 -6.49
CA LYS A 64 5.86 0.64 -7.62
C LYS A 64 5.62 -0.12 -8.92
N ASN A 65 5.16 -1.36 -8.83
CA ASN A 65 5.05 -2.28 -9.96
C ASN A 65 3.61 -2.69 -10.27
N GLY A 66 2.62 -2.20 -9.50
CA GLY A 66 1.21 -2.57 -9.64
C GLY A 66 0.91 -4.01 -9.21
N GLU A 67 1.69 -4.58 -8.29
CA GLU A 67 1.63 -5.99 -7.89
C GLU A 67 0.60 -6.27 -6.79
N TYR A 68 0.02 -5.23 -6.19
CA TYR A 68 -0.79 -5.31 -4.96
C TYR A 68 -2.11 -4.54 -5.05
N ILE A 69 -2.53 -4.10 -6.25
CA ILE A 69 -3.68 -3.21 -6.48
C ILE A 69 -4.95 -3.74 -5.80
N ASP A 70 -5.35 -4.99 -6.03
CA ASP A 70 -6.58 -5.55 -5.46
C ASP A 70 -6.54 -5.62 -3.93
N ALA A 71 -5.36 -6.00 -3.40
CA ALA A 71 -5.15 -6.13 -1.96
C ALA A 71 -5.19 -4.76 -1.26
N LEU A 72 -4.67 -3.72 -1.92
CA LEU A 72 -4.73 -2.35 -1.45
C LEU A 72 -6.12 -1.73 -1.62
N ALA A 73 -6.83 -2.03 -2.71
CA ALA A 73 -8.18 -1.55 -2.98
C ALA A 73 -9.17 -2.06 -1.92
N ALA A 74 -9.00 -3.30 -1.46
CA ALA A 74 -9.78 -3.87 -0.37
C ALA A 74 -9.64 -3.10 0.97
N LEU A 75 -8.61 -2.25 1.12
CA LEU A 75 -8.44 -1.41 2.32
C LEU A 75 -9.31 -0.14 2.30
N GLY A 76 -10.07 0.12 1.23
CA GLY A 76 -11.08 1.17 1.17
C GLY A 76 -10.58 2.53 0.68
N PHE A 77 -9.41 2.59 0.04
CA PHE A 77 -8.97 3.82 -0.62
C PHE A 77 -9.91 4.18 -1.78
N GLY A 78 -10.18 5.48 -1.94
CA GLY A 78 -10.97 5.99 -3.06
C GLY A 78 -10.23 5.92 -4.40
N PHE A 79 -8.89 5.95 -4.36
CA PHE A 79 -8.02 5.71 -5.51
C PHE A 79 -6.64 5.24 -5.07
N ILE A 80 -5.90 4.66 -6.00
CA ILE A 80 -4.52 4.20 -5.81
C ILE A 80 -3.67 4.77 -6.94
N GLU A 81 -2.56 5.41 -6.57
CA GLU A 81 -1.53 5.82 -7.51
C GLU A 81 -0.37 4.82 -7.44
N ILE A 82 -0.11 4.11 -8.54
CA ILE A 82 1.00 3.16 -8.64
C ILE A 82 2.29 3.85 -9.12
N GLY A 83 3.40 3.13 -9.05
CA GLY A 83 4.70 3.61 -9.53
C GLY A 83 5.56 4.20 -8.42
N THR A 84 6.60 4.96 -8.72
CA THR A 84 6.92 5.50 -10.06
C THR A 84 7.52 4.44 -10.99
N VAL A 85 7.00 4.39 -12.21
CA VAL A 85 7.49 3.50 -13.29
C VAL A 85 8.44 4.28 -14.19
N THR A 86 9.54 3.65 -14.59
CA THR A 86 10.48 4.16 -15.60
C THR A 86 10.34 3.39 -16.91
N PRO A 87 10.65 3.97 -18.09
CA PRO A 87 10.54 3.26 -19.37
C PRO A 87 11.37 1.97 -19.46
N ARG A 88 12.44 1.87 -18.67
CA ARG A 88 13.28 0.67 -18.54
C ARG A 88 13.42 0.27 -17.07
N PRO A 89 13.60 -1.02 -16.75
CA PRO A 89 13.86 -1.47 -15.39
C PRO A 89 15.15 -0.88 -14.83
N GLN A 90 15.14 -0.53 -13.55
CA GLN A 90 16.31 -0.04 -12.83
C GLN A 90 16.34 -0.54 -11.38
N PRO A 91 17.50 -0.87 -10.81
CA PRO A 91 17.61 -1.38 -9.45
C PRO A 91 17.37 -0.32 -8.36
N GLY A 92 17.41 0.97 -8.72
CA GLY A 92 17.42 2.11 -7.80
C GLY A 92 18.75 2.27 -7.06
N ASN A 93 18.79 3.17 -6.07
CA ASN A 93 20.01 3.44 -5.31
C ASN A 93 20.47 2.23 -4.46
N PRO A 94 21.76 2.09 -4.12
CA PRO A 94 22.24 1.08 -3.18
C PRO A 94 21.52 1.16 -1.81
N LYS A 95 21.41 0.03 -1.12
CA LYS A 95 20.82 -0.06 0.23
C LYS A 95 21.86 0.25 1.32
N PRO A 96 21.48 0.77 2.50
CA PRO A 96 20.12 1.13 2.92
C PRO A 96 19.64 2.47 2.33
N ARG A 97 18.37 2.54 1.95
CA ARG A 97 17.77 3.70 1.25
C ARG A 97 16.36 4.07 1.72
N LEU A 98 15.91 3.45 2.80
CA LEU A 98 14.65 3.72 3.45
C LEU A 98 14.89 3.67 4.96
N PHE A 99 14.49 4.73 5.65
CA PHE A 99 14.72 4.90 7.08
C PHE A 99 13.43 5.34 7.75
N ARG A 100 13.27 4.99 9.02
CA ARG A 100 12.17 5.49 9.86
C ARG A 100 12.75 6.42 10.90
N ILE A 101 12.09 7.54 11.13
CA ILE A 101 12.35 8.45 12.24
C ILE A 101 11.15 8.29 13.18
N PRO A 102 11.26 7.42 14.20
CA PRO A 102 10.11 6.96 14.98
C PRO A 102 9.57 8.01 15.95
#